data_AF-A0A0D1L5K8-F1
#
_entry.id   AF-A0A0D1L5K8-F1
#
_cell.length_a   1.000
_cell.length_b   1.000
_cell.length_c   1.000
_cell.angle_alpha   90.00
_cell.angle_beta   90.00
_cell.angle_gamma   90.00
#
_symmetry.space_group_name_H-M   'P 1'
#
loop_
_entity.id
_entity.type
_entity.pdbx_description
1 polymer ?
#
loop_
_entity_poly.entity_id
_entity_poly.type
_entity_poly.pdbx_seq_one_letter_code
_entity_poly.pdbx_strand_id
1 'polypeptide(L)'
;MEHLPQQYRHLFPILQTHTMLASCSQSALAEPVSRAIQDYHDSLLYKGTNWKEAIEKTEFARNEFAKLIGAEPDEVAIVPSVSDALVSVASSLTAFGKKHVVYTDMDFPAVPHVWQAHSDYTVSVIPSIDGVLPLEQYETYKQY
;
A
#
# COMPACT_ATOMS: atom_id res chain seq x y z
N MET A 1 -25.22 -13.41 18.65
CA MET A 1 -24.45 -12.19 18.34
C MET A 1 -24.10 -12.28 16.87
N GLU A 2 -24.52 -11.31 16.06
CA GLU A 2 -24.19 -11.33 14.62
C GLU A 2 -22.68 -11.14 14.46
N HIS A 3 -22.02 -12.02 13.69
CA HIS A 3 -20.58 -11.94 13.51
C HIS A 3 -20.20 -10.68 12.71
N LEU A 4 -19.03 -10.11 12.99
CA LEU A 4 -18.57 -8.82 12.47
C LEU A 4 -18.73 -8.67 10.94
N PRO A 5 -18.41 -9.66 10.09
CA PRO A 5 -18.57 -9.52 8.64
C PRO A 5 -20.02 -9.29 8.20
N GLN A 6 -20.98 -9.92 8.86
CA GLN A 6 -22.41 -9.81 8.54
C GLN A 6 -22.93 -8.41 8.86
N GLN A 7 -22.45 -7.81 9.97
CA GLN A 7 -22.80 -6.45 10.37
C GLN A 7 -22.42 -5.41 9.31
N TYR A 8 -21.30 -5.58 8.61
CA TYR A 8 -20.81 -4.62 7.61
C TYR A 8 -21.12 -5.00 6.15
N ARG A 9 -21.60 -6.23 5.88
CA ARG A 9 -21.83 -6.71 4.51
C ARG A 9 -22.77 -5.79 3.71
N HIS A 10 -23.74 -5.18 4.36
CA HIS A 10 -24.69 -4.27 3.74
C HIS A 10 -24.03 -3.01 3.13
N LEU A 11 -22.83 -2.62 3.59
CA LEU A 11 -22.07 -1.51 3.03
C LEU A 11 -21.48 -1.82 1.65
N PHE A 12 -21.54 -3.06 1.16
CA PHE A 12 -20.93 -3.48 -0.09
C PHE A 12 -21.99 -4.03 -1.05
N PRO A 13 -22.64 -3.17 -1.86
CA PRO A 13 -23.78 -3.59 -2.70
C PRO A 13 -23.47 -4.76 -3.64
N ILE A 14 -22.24 -4.83 -4.18
CA ILE A 14 -21.83 -5.89 -5.10
C ILE A 14 -21.93 -7.30 -4.49
N LEU A 15 -21.85 -7.42 -3.16
CA LEU A 15 -21.94 -8.69 -2.44
C LEU A 15 -23.35 -9.27 -2.38
N GLN A 16 -24.37 -8.53 -2.85
CA GLN A 16 -25.73 -9.03 -3.01
C GLN A 16 -25.88 -9.90 -4.26
N THR A 17 -25.06 -9.68 -5.28
CA THR A 17 -25.17 -10.33 -6.59
C THR A 17 -23.94 -11.15 -6.96
N HIS A 18 -22.80 -10.94 -6.28
CA HIS A 18 -21.54 -11.61 -6.59
C HIS A 18 -20.88 -12.21 -5.34
N THR A 19 -20.21 -13.35 -5.54
CA THR A 19 -19.29 -13.92 -4.55
C THR A 19 -17.89 -13.43 -4.86
N MET A 20 -17.36 -12.52 -4.03
CA MET A 20 -16.03 -11.95 -4.21
C MET A 20 -14.97 -12.86 -3.57
N LEU A 21 -14.11 -13.49 -4.39
CA LEU A 21 -13.01 -14.36 -3.94
C LEU A 21 -11.61 -13.80 -4.25
N ALA A 22 -11.53 -12.57 -4.78
CA ALA A 22 -10.29 -11.94 -5.24
C ALA A 22 -9.98 -10.60 -4.53
N SER A 23 -10.45 -10.42 -3.28
CA SER A 23 -10.32 -9.16 -2.54
C SER A 23 -8.87 -8.73 -2.26
N CYS A 24 -7.93 -9.68 -2.24
CA CYS A 24 -6.50 -9.42 -2.13
C CYS A 24 -5.91 -8.71 -3.36
N SER A 25 -6.59 -8.76 -4.51
CA SER A 25 -6.23 -7.98 -5.70
C SER A 25 -7.09 -6.72 -5.77
N GLN A 26 -8.41 -6.86 -5.75
CA GLN A 26 -9.33 -5.74 -5.75
C GLN A 26 -10.51 -6.02 -4.83
N SER A 27 -10.60 -5.24 -3.75
CA SER A 27 -11.69 -5.35 -2.78
C SER A 27 -13.00 -4.79 -3.32
N ALA A 28 -14.12 -5.26 -2.77
CA ALA A 28 -15.43 -4.69 -3.05
C ALA A 28 -15.46 -3.22 -2.61
N LEU A 29 -16.01 -2.33 -3.44
CA LEU A 29 -16.15 -0.92 -3.10
C LEU A 29 -17.25 -0.73 -2.07
N ALA A 30 -16.90 -0.20 -0.91
CA ALA A 30 -17.88 0.18 0.11
C ALA A 30 -18.65 1.41 -0.36
N GLU A 31 -19.96 1.42 -0.13
CA GLU A 31 -20.86 2.51 -0.49
C GLU A 31 -20.43 3.87 0.10
N PRO A 32 -19.97 3.98 1.37
CA PRO A 32 -19.44 5.26 1.89
C PRO A 32 -18.21 5.76 1.13
N VAL A 33 -17.33 4.86 0.66
CA VAL A 33 -16.14 5.23 -0.11
C VAL A 33 -16.55 5.71 -1.51
N SER A 34 -17.50 5.01 -2.15
CA SER A 34 -18.06 5.44 -3.43
C SER A 34 -18.68 6.85 -3.34
N ARG A 35 -19.40 7.15 -2.26
CA ARG A 35 -19.94 8.49 -2.02
C ARG A 35 -18.85 9.53 -1.82
N ALA A 36 -17.81 9.25 -1.04
CA ALA A 36 -16.71 10.20 -0.83
C ALA A 36 -15.97 10.56 -2.14
N ILE A 37 -15.83 9.60 -3.06
CA ILE A 37 -15.30 9.85 -4.41
C ILE A 37 -16.22 10.77 -5.20
N GLN A 38 -17.53 10.51 -5.17
CA GLN A 38 -18.53 11.37 -5.83
C GLN A 38 -18.53 12.78 -5.24
N ASP A 39 -18.46 12.93 -3.93
CA ASP A 39 -18.41 14.23 -3.26
C ASP A 39 -17.15 15.03 -3.67
N TYR A 40 -16.00 14.37 -3.77
CA TYR A 40 -14.78 14.99 -4.28
C TYR A 40 -14.95 15.44 -5.74
N HIS A 41 -15.46 14.57 -6.60
CA HIS A 41 -15.75 14.89 -8.00
C HIS A 41 -16.71 16.09 -8.14
N ASP A 42 -17.82 16.08 -7.40
CA ASP A 42 -18.83 17.13 -7.45
C ASP A 42 -18.31 18.45 -6.89
N SER A 43 -17.44 18.41 -5.88
CA SER A 43 -16.77 19.61 -5.39
C SER A 43 -15.95 20.29 -6.49
N LEU A 44 -15.20 19.50 -7.29
CA LEU A 44 -14.44 20.02 -8.43
C LEU A 44 -15.36 20.55 -9.53
N LEU A 45 -16.40 19.78 -9.87
CA LEU A 45 -17.30 20.09 -10.98
C LEU A 45 -18.12 21.37 -10.73
N TYR A 46 -18.65 21.56 -9.51
CA TYR A 46 -19.60 22.63 -9.21
C TYR A 46 -19.01 23.81 -8.45
N LYS A 47 -17.92 23.62 -7.70
CA LYS A 47 -17.27 24.69 -6.92
C LYS A 47 -15.95 25.16 -7.54
N GLY A 48 -15.39 24.41 -8.49
CA GLY A 48 -14.08 24.68 -9.07
C GLY A 48 -12.95 24.18 -8.16
N THR A 49 -11.95 25.02 -7.89
CA THR A 49 -10.80 24.60 -7.06
C THR A 49 -11.24 24.18 -5.65
N ASN A 50 -10.82 22.99 -5.23
CA ASN A 50 -11.16 22.40 -3.93
C ASN A 50 -9.93 22.12 -3.06
N TRP A 51 -8.79 22.73 -3.36
CA TRP A 51 -7.48 22.44 -2.75
C TRP A 51 -7.52 22.34 -1.22
N LYS A 52 -8.14 23.32 -0.55
CA LYS A 52 -8.24 23.34 0.91
C LYS A 52 -9.02 22.13 1.46
N GLU A 53 -10.17 21.81 0.86
CA GLU A 53 -10.99 20.66 1.25
C GLU A 53 -10.23 19.34 1.00
N ALA A 54 -9.53 19.23 -0.13
CA ALA A 54 -8.73 18.07 -0.46
C ALA A 54 -7.61 17.84 0.56
N ILE A 55 -6.84 18.88 0.91
CA ILE A 55 -5.79 18.80 1.93
C ILE A 55 -6.37 18.42 3.30
N GLU A 56 -7.48 19.03 3.72
CA GLU A 56 -8.13 18.69 5.00
C GLU A 56 -8.56 17.21 5.04
N LYS A 57 -9.15 16.68 3.96
CA LYS A 57 -9.52 15.26 3.85
C LYS A 57 -8.30 14.34 3.85
N THR A 58 -7.23 14.72 3.14
CA THR A 58 -5.96 13.99 3.09
C THR A 58 -5.31 13.92 4.48
N GLU A 59 -5.24 15.02 5.22
CA GLU A 59 -4.68 15.04 6.57
C GLU A 59 -5.56 14.29 7.59
N PHE A 60 -6.89 14.36 7.45
CA PHE A 60 -7.78 13.52 8.24
C PHE A 60 -7.51 12.04 7.99
N ALA A 61 -7.40 11.62 6.72
CA ALA A 61 -7.08 10.24 6.37
C ALA A 61 -5.71 9.79 6.90
N ARG A 62 -4.69 10.67 6.87
CA ARG A 62 -3.37 10.43 7.47
C ARG A 62 -3.49 10.08 8.96
N ASN A 63 -4.21 10.91 9.71
CA ASN A 63 -4.38 10.73 11.15
C ASN A 63 -5.13 9.44 11.49
N GLU A 64 -6.20 9.11 10.76
CA GLU A 64 -6.95 7.87 10.99
C GLU A 64 -6.15 6.63 10.62
N PHE A 65 -5.36 6.68 9.53
CA PHE A 65 -4.47 5.58 9.17
C PHE A 65 -3.34 5.39 10.17
N ALA A 66 -2.73 6.47 10.66
CA ALA A 66 -1.68 6.42 11.69
C ALA A 66 -2.20 5.71 12.96
N LYS A 67 -3.41 6.06 13.43
CA LYS A 67 -4.08 5.38 14.54
C LYS A 67 -4.30 3.89 14.28
N LEU A 68 -4.70 3.52 13.05
CA LEU A 68 -4.97 2.14 12.68
C LEU A 68 -3.72 1.25 12.78
N ILE A 69 -2.55 1.77 12.40
CA ILE A 69 -1.28 1.03 12.41
C ILE A 69 -0.43 1.25 13.67
N GLY A 70 -0.86 2.16 14.56
CA GLY A 70 -0.13 2.52 15.78
C GLY A 70 1.11 3.38 15.56
N ALA A 71 1.07 4.29 14.58
CA ALA A 71 2.14 5.23 14.24
C ALA A 71 1.74 6.69 14.56
N GLU A 72 2.72 7.60 14.56
CA GLU A 72 2.46 9.03 14.59
C GLU A 72 2.12 9.57 13.18
N PRO A 73 1.33 10.65 13.06
CA PRO A 73 0.95 11.17 11.74
C PRO A 73 2.11 11.55 10.83
N ASP A 74 3.23 12.04 11.39
CA ASP A 74 4.44 12.41 10.64
C ASP A 74 5.27 11.21 10.15
N GLU A 75 4.98 10.00 10.63
CA GLU A 75 5.54 8.74 10.13
C GLU A 75 4.77 8.19 8.91
N VAL A 76 3.63 8.77 8.54
CA VAL A 76 2.78 8.31 7.42
C VAL A 76 2.96 9.21 6.21
N ALA A 77 3.45 8.66 5.09
CA ALA A 77 3.43 9.31 3.78
C ALA A 77 2.22 8.85 2.94
N ILE A 78 1.58 9.79 2.23
CA ILE A 78 0.47 9.49 1.32
C ILE A 78 1.01 9.45 -0.10
N VAL A 79 0.92 8.29 -0.72
CA VAL A 79 1.45 8.01 -2.07
C VAL A 79 0.41 7.30 -2.93
N PRO A 80 0.49 7.39 -4.26
CA PRO A 80 -0.55 6.85 -5.15
C PRO A 80 -0.62 5.31 -5.17
N SER A 81 0.50 4.63 -4.91
CA SER A 81 0.57 3.17 -4.93
C SER A 81 1.74 2.62 -4.09
N VAL A 82 1.73 1.31 -3.83
CA VAL A 82 2.86 0.60 -3.18
C VAL A 82 4.14 0.68 -4.05
N SER A 83 4.00 0.63 -5.37
CA SER A 83 5.14 0.78 -6.28
C SER A 83 5.78 2.17 -6.20
N ASP A 84 4.96 3.23 -6.12
CA ASP A 84 5.45 4.60 -5.91
C ASP A 84 6.13 4.77 -4.54
N ALA A 85 5.60 4.10 -3.51
CA ALA A 85 6.24 4.05 -2.19
C ALA A 85 7.65 3.47 -2.29
N LEU A 86 7.80 2.33 -2.99
CA LEU A 86 9.08 1.66 -3.14
C LEU A 86 10.10 2.51 -3.92
N VAL A 87 9.68 3.15 -5.01
CA VAL A 87 10.53 4.09 -5.77
C VAL A 87 10.98 5.25 -4.89
N SER A 88 10.05 5.82 -4.11
CA SER A 88 10.36 6.93 -3.20
C SER A 88 11.42 6.55 -2.16
N VAL A 89 11.31 5.34 -1.59
CA VAL A 89 12.31 4.80 -0.65
C VAL A 89 13.66 4.58 -1.34
N ALA A 90 13.68 3.88 -2.47
CA ALA A 90 14.92 3.57 -3.20
C ALA A 90 15.68 4.84 -3.62
N SER A 91 14.97 5.87 -4.08
CA SER A 91 15.56 7.15 -4.49
C SER A 91 16.05 7.98 -3.30
N SER A 92 15.32 7.99 -2.18
CA SER A 92 15.68 8.80 -0.99
C SER A 92 16.89 8.23 -0.23
N LEU A 93 17.15 6.93 -0.39
CA LEU A 93 18.23 6.24 0.29
C LEU A 93 19.60 6.38 -0.43
N THR A 94 19.68 7.02 -1.60
CA THR A 94 20.93 7.17 -2.38
C THR A 94 22.02 7.99 -1.67
N ALA A 95 21.67 8.80 -0.67
CA ALA A 95 22.62 9.65 0.06
C ALA A 95 23.64 8.88 0.93
N PHE A 96 23.46 7.57 1.13
CA PHE A 96 24.40 6.74 1.89
C PHE A 96 25.02 5.74 0.92
N GLY A 97 26.36 5.71 0.78
CA GLY A 97 27.16 5.07 -0.29
C GLY A 97 26.66 3.80 -1.01
N LYS A 98 27.55 2.82 -1.25
CA LYS A 98 27.12 1.56 -1.90
C LYS A 98 26.25 0.76 -0.94
N LYS A 99 25.07 0.36 -1.39
CA LYS A 99 24.08 -0.35 -0.56
C LYS A 99 23.83 -1.76 -1.09
N HIS A 100 23.51 -2.66 -0.17
CA HIS A 100 23.06 -4.01 -0.47
C HIS A 100 21.57 -4.12 -0.13
N VAL A 101 20.80 -4.69 -1.06
CA VAL A 101 19.36 -4.93 -0.91
C VAL A 101 19.11 -6.41 -1.04
N VAL A 102 18.31 -6.92 -0.11
CA VAL A 102 17.84 -8.30 -0.11
C VAL A 102 16.33 -8.31 -0.33
N TYR A 103 15.88 -9.09 -1.30
CA TYR A 103 14.46 -9.41 -1.52
C TYR A 103 14.32 -10.91 -1.85
N THR A 104 13.10 -11.37 -2.06
CA THR A 104 12.78 -12.80 -2.29
C THR A 104 12.23 -13.02 -3.70
N ASP A 105 12.31 -14.24 -4.20
CA ASP A 105 11.66 -14.60 -5.49
C ASP A 105 10.13 -14.65 -5.42
N MET A 106 9.56 -14.55 -4.22
CA MET A 106 8.13 -14.48 -3.95
C MET A 106 7.59 -13.04 -3.89
N ASP A 107 8.47 -12.04 -3.89
CA ASP A 107 8.05 -10.64 -3.82
C ASP A 107 7.30 -10.21 -5.08
N PHE A 108 6.36 -9.27 -4.90
CA PHE A 108 5.60 -8.71 -6.02
C PHE A 108 6.55 -8.10 -7.08
N PRO A 109 6.30 -8.25 -8.39
CA PRO A 109 7.26 -7.85 -9.44
C PRO A 109 7.76 -6.40 -9.39
N ALA A 110 7.03 -5.48 -8.76
CA ALA A 110 7.53 -4.12 -8.54
C ALA A 110 8.83 -4.09 -7.72
N VAL A 111 9.00 -5.01 -6.76
CA VAL A 111 10.18 -5.09 -5.90
C VAL A 111 11.47 -5.30 -6.69
N PRO A 112 11.64 -6.40 -7.44
CA PRO A 112 12.87 -6.62 -8.20
C PRO A 112 13.08 -5.54 -9.27
N HIS A 113 12.03 -5.12 -10.00
CA HIS A 113 12.18 -4.12 -11.05
C HIS A 113 12.70 -2.77 -10.52
N VAL A 114 12.18 -2.30 -9.38
CA VAL A 114 12.63 -1.02 -8.81
C VAL A 114 14.06 -1.12 -8.35
N TRP A 115 14.44 -2.16 -7.60
CA TRP A 115 15.81 -2.27 -7.08
C TRP A 115 16.85 -2.52 -8.18
N GLN A 116 16.54 -3.36 -9.18
CA GLN A 116 17.43 -3.62 -10.30
C GLN A 116 17.61 -2.39 -11.22
N ALA A 117 16.63 -1.48 -11.28
CA ALA A 117 16.76 -0.24 -12.03
C ALA A 117 17.71 0.78 -11.38
N HIS A 118 18.04 0.64 -10.10
CA HIS A 118 18.95 1.55 -9.39
C HIS A 118 20.36 0.96 -9.32
N SER A 119 21.29 1.47 -10.15
CA SER A 119 22.67 0.98 -10.25
C SER A 119 23.54 1.15 -8.99
N ASP A 120 23.10 1.99 -8.06
CA ASP A 120 23.81 2.27 -6.80
C ASP A 120 23.67 1.12 -5.77
N TYR A 121 22.76 0.18 -6.04
CA TYR A 121 22.49 -0.96 -5.18
C TYR A 121 23.05 -2.26 -5.77
N THR A 122 23.65 -3.06 -4.91
CA THR A 122 23.85 -4.49 -5.16
C THR A 122 22.63 -5.25 -4.64
N VAL A 123 22.23 -6.30 -5.35
CA VAL A 123 21.01 -7.05 -5.02
C VAL A 123 21.32 -8.51 -4.72
N SER A 124 20.58 -9.08 -3.77
CA SER A 124 20.56 -10.52 -3.53
C SER A 124 19.12 -11.01 -3.41
N VAL A 125 18.86 -12.18 -4.00
CA VAL A 125 17.53 -12.79 -4.05
C VAL A 125 17.54 -14.04 -3.20
N ILE A 126 16.63 -14.10 -2.24
CA ILE A 126 16.36 -15.30 -1.45
C ILE A 126 15.40 -16.18 -2.25
N PRO A 127 15.80 -17.40 -2.65
CA PRO A 127 14.91 -18.32 -3.33
C PRO A 127 13.95 -18.96 -2.33
N SER A 128 12.69 -19.13 -2.70
CA SER A 128 11.73 -19.92 -1.93
C SER A 128 12.06 -21.41 -1.99
N ILE A 129 11.73 -22.13 -0.92
CA ILE A 129 11.85 -23.58 -0.82
C ILE A 129 10.44 -24.13 -0.71
N ASP A 130 9.99 -24.86 -1.74
CA ASP A 130 8.64 -25.43 -1.83
C ASP A 130 7.51 -24.39 -1.61
N GLY A 131 7.70 -23.17 -2.12
CA GLY A 131 6.74 -22.07 -2.00
C GLY A 131 6.71 -21.38 -0.64
N VAL A 132 7.70 -21.66 0.22
CA VAL A 132 7.84 -21.08 1.56
C VAL A 132 9.19 -20.38 1.68
N LEU A 133 9.26 -19.38 2.55
CA LEU A 133 10.49 -18.67 2.91
C LEU A 133 10.84 -18.93 4.39
N PRO A 134 11.60 -19.98 4.70
CA PRO A 134 12.19 -20.19 6.03
C PRO A 134 12.95 -18.96 6.54
N LEU A 135 12.76 -18.62 7.82
CA LEU A 135 13.34 -17.42 8.42
C LEU A 135 14.88 -17.47 8.42
N GLU A 136 15.46 -18.66 8.52
CA GLU A 136 16.90 -18.90 8.50
C GLU A 136 17.56 -18.42 7.19
N GLN A 137 16.81 -18.41 6.08
CA GLN A 137 17.33 -17.89 4.82
C GLN A 137 17.58 -16.37 4.93
N TYR A 138 16.73 -15.60 5.61
CA TYR A 138 16.96 -14.16 5.77
C TYR A 138 18.26 -13.87 6.53
N GLU A 139 18.60 -14.66 7.55
CA GLU A 139 19.84 -14.47 8.32
C GLU A 139 21.11 -14.77 7.50
N THR A 140 21.02 -15.66 6.52
CA THR A 140 22.14 -15.99 5.62
C THR A 140 22.46 -14.83 4.67
N TYR A 141 21.44 -14.12 4.19
CA TYR A 141 21.60 -13.07 3.18
C TYR A 141 21.79 -11.67 3.78
N LYS A 142 21.56 -11.47 5.09
CA LYS A 142 21.84 -10.22 5.81
C LYS A 142 23.34 -9.93 6.03
N GLN A 143 24.23 -10.91 5.84
CA GLN A 143 25.64 -10.81 6.24
C GLN A 143 26.58 -10.18 5.18
N TYR A 144 26.03 -9.55 4.14
CA TYR A 144 26.79 -8.92 3.04
C TYR A 144 26.68 -7.40 3.08
#